data_AF-A0A1F8QSD0-F1
#
_entry.id   AF-A0A1F8QSD0-F1
#
_cell.length_a   1.000
_cell.length_b   1.000
_cell.length_c   1.000
_cell.angle_alpha   90.00
_cell.angle_beta   90.00
_cell.angle_gamma   90.00
#
_symmetry.space_group_name_H-M   'P 1'
#
loop_
_entity.id
_entity.type
_entity.pdbx_description
1 polymer ?
#
loop_
_entity_poly.entity_id
_entity_poly.type
_entity_poly.pdbx_seq_one_letter_code
_entity_poly.pdbx_strand_id
1 'polypeptide(L)'
;MRNPMISGVLFTLVGEAILFGSCAIGIWGLLFFVINTIYFKASEEPRLVRRFGQEYLIYRANVPMWLPRLKPWQAENKDGQQ
;
A
#
# COMPACT_ATOMS: atom_id res chain seq x y z
N MET A 1 -6.90 -1.17 -0.26
CA MET A 1 -5.48 -0.78 -0.40
C MET A 1 -4.87 -0.79 0.98
N ARG A 2 -3.64 -1.28 1.13
CA ARG A 2 -2.98 -1.35 2.45
C ARG A 2 -2.41 0.00 2.86
N ASN A 3 -1.92 0.78 1.90
CA ASN A 3 -1.15 2.01 2.17
C ASN A 3 -1.77 3.23 1.45
N PRO A 4 -2.96 3.71 1.86
CA PRO A 4 -3.62 4.85 1.22
C PRO A 4 -2.80 6.14 1.31
N MET A 5 -2.08 6.34 2.42
CA MET A 5 -1.27 7.54 2.66
C MET A 5 -0.19 7.73 1.58
N ILE A 6 0.62 6.70 1.32
CA ILE A 6 1.69 6.77 0.32
C ILE A 6 1.13 7.00 -1.08
N SER A 7 -0.02 6.40 -1.39
CA SER A 7 -0.69 6.58 -2.68
C SER A 7 -1.17 8.03 -2.87
N GLY A 8 -1.67 8.67 -1.81
CA GLY A 8 -2.02 10.09 -1.83
C GLY A 8 -0.81 11.01 -2.00
N VAL A 9 0.30 10.73 -1.31
CA VAL A 9 1.56 11.47 -1.48
C VAL A 9 2.08 11.33 -2.91
N LEU A 10 2.05 10.11 -3.48
CA LEU A 10 2.43 9.87 -4.87
C LEU A 10 1.59 10.71 -5.84
N PHE A 11 0.27 10.72 -5.65
CA PHE A 11 -0.64 11.48 -6.50
C PHE A 11 -0.38 12.99 -6.41
N THR A 12 -0.07 13.49 -5.21
CA THR A 12 0.31 14.89 -4.97
C THR A 12 1.59 15.24 -5.71
N LEU A 13 2.66 14.44 -5.56
CA LEU A 13 3.94 14.66 -6.22
C LEU A 13 3.84 14.59 -7.75
N VAL A 14 3.01 13.69 -8.28
CA VAL A 14 2.73 13.62 -9.72
C VAL A 14 1.98 14.86 -10.18
N GLY A 15 0.98 15.31 -9.42
CA GLY A 15 0.26 16.56 -9.69
C GLY A 15 1.20 17.76 -9.70
N GLU A 16 2.09 17.88 -8.72
CA GLU A 16 3.11 18.94 -8.66
C GLU A 16 4.09 18.86 -9.84
N ALA A 17 4.57 17.67 -10.19
CA ALA A 17 5.47 17.50 -11.33
C ALA A 17 4.83 17.96 -12.65
N ILE A 18 3.52 17.70 -12.83
CA ILE A 18 2.76 18.14 -14.00
C ILE A 18 2.52 19.66 -13.95
N LEU A 19 2.06 20.19 -12.82
CA LEU A 19 1.73 21.61 -12.65
C LEU A 19 2.95 22.51 -12.80
N PHE A 20 4.11 22.10 -12.28
CA PHE A 20 5.36 22.85 -12.37
C PHE A 20 6.22 22.45 -13.58
N GLY A 21 5.81 21.45 -14.37
CA GLY A 21 6.59 20.93 -15.51
C GLY A 21 7.98 20.42 -15.14
N SER A 22 8.18 20.02 -13.88
CA SER A 22 9.51 19.73 -13.33
C SER A 22 9.77 18.23 -13.26
N CYS A 23 10.66 17.74 -14.14
CA CYS A 23 11.14 16.35 -14.10
C CYS A 23 11.83 16.01 -12.78
N ALA A 24 12.42 16.98 -12.08
CA ALA A 24 13.08 16.76 -10.79
C ALA A 24 12.08 16.29 -9.71
N ILE A 25 10.89 16.90 -9.66
CA ILE A 25 9.82 16.51 -8.73
C ILE A 25 9.30 15.12 -9.09
N GLY A 26 9.15 14.82 -10.37
CA GLY A 26 8.75 13.49 -10.85
C GLY A 26 9.76 12.40 -10.45
N ILE A 27 11.06 12.64 -10.66
CA ILE A 27 12.13 11.72 -10.24
C ILE A 27 12.14 11.56 -8.73
N TRP A 28 11.97 12.64 -7.97
CA TRP A 28 11.91 12.60 -6.52
C TRP A 28 10.73 11.76 -6.02
N GLY A 29 9.54 11.95 -6.58
CA GLY A 29 8.37 11.14 -6.27
C GLY A 29 8.55 9.67 -6.62
N LEU A 30 9.20 9.36 -7.74
CA LEU A 30 9.52 7.99 -8.13
C LEU A 30 10.50 7.34 -7.13
N LEU A 31 11.56 8.04 -6.74
CA LEU A 31 12.52 7.55 -5.74
C LEU A 31 11.85 7.32 -4.39
N PHE A 32 11.06 8.29 -3.93
CA PHE A 32 10.28 8.18 -2.69
C PHE A 32 9.38 6.93 -2.73
N PHE A 33 8.68 6.69 -3.83
CA PHE A 33 7.82 5.53 -4.01
C PHE A 33 8.58 4.21 -3.98
N VAL A 34 9.71 4.12 -4.68
CA VAL A 34 10.54 2.92 -4.71
C VAL A 34 11.11 2.60 -3.33
N ILE A 35 11.66 3.60 -2.64
CA ILE A 35 12.22 3.44 -1.28
C ILE A 35 11.14 2.95 -0.32
N ASN A 36 9.97 3.58 -0.33
CA ASN A 36 8.85 3.13 0.51
C ASN A 36 8.42 1.71 0.15
N THR A 37 8.30 1.39 -1.13
CA THR A 37 7.92 0.04 -1.58
C THR A 37 8.89 -1.03 -1.07
N ILE A 38 10.19 -0.76 -1.13
CA ILE A 38 11.22 -1.65 -0.61
C ILE A 38 11.11 -1.78 0.92
N TYR A 39 10.96 -0.65 1.62
CA TYR A 39 10.79 -0.63 3.08
C TYR A 39 9.57 -1.44 3.55
N PHE A 40 8.42 -1.26 2.89
CA PHE A 40 7.19 -2.00 3.22
C PHE A 40 7.36 -3.50 3.03
N LYS A 41 8.01 -3.94 1.94
CA LYS A 41 8.27 -5.37 1.69
C LYS A 41 9.31 -5.95 2.64
N ALA A 42 10.35 -5.19 2.99
CA ALA A 42 11.48 -5.71 3.76
C ALA A 42 11.30 -5.62 5.28
N SER A 43 10.60 -4.60 5.79
CA SER A 43 10.48 -4.35 7.23
C SER A 43 9.06 -4.59 7.74
N GLU A 44 8.07 -4.05 7.03
CA GLU A 44 6.71 -4.00 7.52
C GLU A 44 5.97 -5.32 7.33
N GLU A 45 6.08 -5.94 6.15
CA GLU A 45 5.47 -7.24 5.91
C GLU A 45 6.00 -8.35 6.83
N PRO A 46 7.31 -8.53 7.04
CA PRO A 46 7.80 -9.54 7.99
C PRO A 46 7.34 -9.27 9.42
N ARG A 47 7.26 -7.99 9.83
CA ARG A 47 6.77 -7.61 11.15
C ARG A 47 5.29 -7.94 11.32
N LEU A 48 4.47 -7.68 10.31
CA LEU A 48 3.05 -7.99 10.29
C LEU A 48 2.80 -9.50 10.25
N VAL A 49 3.56 -10.26 9.45
CA VAL A 49 3.52 -11.73 9.43
C VAL A 49 3.90 -12.31 10.79
N ARG A 50 4.92 -11.76 11.47
CA ARG A 50 5.29 -12.20 12.82
C ARG A 50 4.20 -11.91 13.86
N ARG A 51 3.46 -10.81 13.72
CA ARG A 51 2.43 -10.39 14.69
C ARG A 51 1.08 -11.07 14.49
N PHE A 52 0.68 -11.29 13.23
CA PHE A 52 -0.67 -11.74 12.86
C PHE A 52 -0.68 -13.09 12.12
N GLY A 53 0.48 -13.64 11.77
CA GLY A 53 0.61 -14.99 11.22
C GLY A 53 -0.19 -15.22 9.94
N GLN A 54 -0.97 -16.30 9.93
CA GLN A 54 -1.71 -16.80 8.77
C GLN A 54 -2.86 -15.87 8.34
N GLU A 55 -3.53 -15.20 9.28
CA GLU A 55 -4.60 -14.26 8.98
C GLU A 55 -4.10 -13.09 8.12
N TYR A 56 -2.90 -12.58 8.43
CA TYR A 56 -2.29 -11.53 7.64
C TYR A 56 -1.84 -12.01 6.25
N LEU A 57 -1.43 -13.27 6.11
CA LEU A 57 -1.11 -13.83 4.79
C LEU A 57 -2.34 -13.90 3.89
N ILE A 58 -3.49 -14.32 4.43
CA ILE A 58 -4.78 -14.35 3.72
C ILE A 58 -5.20 -12.92 3.34
N TYR A 59 -5.12 -11.98 4.28
CA TYR A 59 -5.41 -10.58 4.03
C TYR A 59 -4.49 -10.00 2.94
N ARG A 60 -3.17 -10.23 3.04
CA ARG A 60 -2.16 -9.75 2.06
C ARG A 60 -2.42 -10.29 0.66
N ALA A 61 -2.85 -11.54 0.53
CA ALA A 61 -3.17 -12.15 -0.76
C ALA A 61 -4.40 -11.52 -1.42
N ASN A 62 -5.36 -11.04 -0.62
CA ASN A 62 -6.64 -10.54 -1.12
C ASN A 62 -6.70 -9.01 -1.25
N VAL A 63 -5.84 -8.29 -0.54
CA VAL A 63 -5.81 -6.82 -0.52
C VAL A 63 -4.52 -6.28 -1.15
N PRO A 64 -4.61 -5.72 -2.38
CA PRO A 64 -3.44 -5.12 -3.03
C PRO A 64 -2.87 -3.94 -2.24
N MET A 65 -1.55 -3.75 -2.38
CA MET A 65 -0.80 -2.76 -1.60
C MET A 65 -1.15 -1.32 -1.97
N TRP A 66 -1.21 -1.02 -3.28
CA TRP A 66 -1.33 0.35 -3.82
C TRP A 66 -2.70 0.65 -4.41
N LEU A 67 -3.19 -0.20 -5.31
CA LEU A 67 -4.48 0.05 -5.97
C LEU A 67 -5.66 -0.21 -5.03
N PRO A 68 -6.64 0.71 -4.96
CA PRO A 68 -7.89 0.43 -4.28
C PRO A 68 -8.66 -0.65 -5.03
N ARG A 69 -9.18 -1.63 -4.30
CA ARG A 69 -10.16 -2.57 -4.84
C ARG A 69 -11.50 -1.85 -4.90
N LEU A 70 -12.21 -1.99 -6.02
CA LEU A 70 -13.57 -1.46 -6.19
C LEU A 70 -14.59 -2.19 -5.31
N LYS A 71 -14.33 -3.47 -4.98
CA LYS A 71 -15.14 -4.26 -4.06
C LYS A 71 -14.37 -4.53 -2.75
N PRO A 72 -14.95 -4.21 -1.57
CA PRO A 72 -14.31 -4.48 -0.29
C PRO A 72 -14.02 -5.98 -0.16
N TRP A 73 -12.91 -6.31 0.49
CA TRP A 73 -12.65 -7.69 0.89
C TRP A 73 -13.49 -7.97 2.14
N GLN A 74 -14.38 -8.96 2.06
CA GLN A 74 -15.11 -9.49 3.19
C GLN A 74 -14.28 -10.66 3.73
N ALA A 75 -13.65 -10.48 4.88
CA ALA A 75 -13.14 -11.61 5.64
C ALA A 75 -14.34 -12.51 5.98
N GLU A 76 -14.21 -13.81 5.80
CA GLU A 76 -15.23 -14.74 6.27
C GLU A 76 -15.28 -14.65 7.79
N ASN A 77 -16.27 -13.93 8.33
CA ASN A 77 -16.53 -13.88 9.76
C ASN A 77 -16.91 -15.30 10.19
N LYS A 78 -16.00 -16.01 10.85
CA LYS A 78 -16.32 -17.24 11.58
C LYS A 78 -16.92 -16.97 12.96
N ASP A 79 -17.57 -15.83 13.12
CA ASP A 79 -18.25 -15.43 14.35
C ASP A 79 -19.75 -15.30 14.04
N GLY A 80 -20.54 -16.34 14.32
CA GLY A 80 -22.00 -16.21 14.31
C GLY A 80 -22.86 -17.40 13.87
N GLN A 81 -22.36 -18.63 13.80
CA GLN A 81 -23.22 -19.83 13.74
C GLN A 81 -22.79 -20.86 14.79
N GLN A 82 -23.17 -20.60 16.05
CA GLN A 82 -23.61 -21.61 17.03
C GLN A 82 -24.82 -21.05 17.77
#